data_AF-A0A966EGI5-F1
#
_entry.id   AF-A0A966EGI5-F1
#
_cell.length_a   1.000
_cell.length_b   1.000
_cell.length_c   1.000
_cell.angle_alpha   90.00
_cell.angle_beta   90.00
_cell.angle_gamma   90.00
#
_symmetry.space_group_name_H-M   'P 1'
#
loop_
_entity.id
_entity.type
_entity.pdbx_description
1 polymer ?
#
loop_
_entity_poly.entity_id
_entity_poly.type
_entity_poly.pdbx_seq_one_letter_code
_entity_poly.pdbx_strand_id
1 'polypeptide(L)'
;MIAGEQHAATSMSMTLAEKILAHASRREQVRAGEIVSCDVDLAMMHDSSGPRRIGPKLEELGVDIWDADKVVIITDHFVGETDSLSVQIKELTRDWASQRPLRGYHEAQGICHVVLPERGHLRPGMFVVGGDSHSTTGGAFGCFMTGIGATDMAGVLATGNIWMRVPETLRVRVDGVLGKGVAAKDIILFLCHSIGINGASYMAAEYTGSGVTAMAMDERMVLANMAVELGAKCGIVAADDTTRQWLAAAGVEVNDMDDWQGDGDAGIAREIVIDAGELTPQVAAPHSPENSAPVDIHAGTATHQAYIGACTGARLDDLRMVARVIDGQRVADGV
;
A
#
# COMPACT_ATOMS: atom_id res chain seq x y z
N MET A 1 -10.62 -57.47 -5.64
CA MET A 1 -9.74 -56.32 -5.95
C MET A 1 -10.65 -55.13 -6.22
N ILE A 2 -10.86 -54.29 -5.21
CA ILE A 2 -11.62 -53.05 -5.35
C ILE A 2 -10.56 -51.97 -5.51
N ALA A 3 -10.46 -51.39 -6.71
CA ALA A 3 -9.55 -50.29 -6.98
C ALA A 3 -10.05 -49.06 -6.22
N GLY A 4 -9.18 -48.48 -5.40
CA GLY A 4 -9.47 -47.29 -4.63
C GLY A 4 -9.62 -46.08 -5.57
N GLU A 5 -10.71 -45.35 -5.40
CA GLU A 5 -10.84 -43.99 -5.90
C GLU A 5 -9.85 -43.11 -5.13
N GLN A 6 -8.81 -42.65 -5.82
CA GLN A 6 -8.02 -41.52 -5.35
C GLN A 6 -8.92 -40.28 -5.37
N HIS A 7 -9.38 -39.85 -4.19
CA HIS A 7 -9.83 -38.48 -4.01
C HIS A 7 -8.63 -37.56 -4.27
N ALA A 8 -8.54 -37.04 -5.49
CA ALA A 8 -7.75 -35.83 -5.73
C ALA A 8 -8.37 -34.75 -4.85
N ALA A 9 -7.64 -34.31 -3.83
CA ALA A 9 -8.00 -33.11 -3.09
C ALA A 9 -8.04 -31.97 -4.11
N THR A 10 -9.24 -31.51 -4.47
CA THR A 10 -9.40 -30.29 -5.26
C THR A 10 -8.83 -29.17 -4.41
N SER A 11 -7.63 -28.68 -4.72
CA SER A 11 -7.05 -27.54 -4.03
C SER A 11 -8.03 -26.39 -4.14
N MET A 12 -8.35 -25.77 -3.01
CA MET A 12 -9.31 -24.67 -2.99
C MET A 12 -8.71 -23.45 -3.69
N SER A 13 -9.45 -22.85 -4.63
CA SER A 13 -9.09 -21.60 -5.29
C SER A 13 -8.97 -20.47 -4.27
N MET A 14 -7.88 -19.71 -4.31
CA MET A 14 -7.57 -18.62 -3.38
C MET A 14 -7.35 -17.30 -4.11
N THR A 15 -7.82 -16.20 -3.51
CA THR A 15 -7.46 -14.86 -3.97
C THR A 15 -5.98 -14.59 -3.71
N LEU A 16 -5.40 -13.54 -4.31
CA LEU A 16 -4.00 -13.21 -4.06
C LEU A 16 -3.73 -12.94 -2.56
N ALA A 17 -4.64 -12.23 -1.89
CA ALA A 17 -4.54 -11.97 -0.46
C ALA A 17 -4.57 -13.27 0.37
N GLU A 18 -5.43 -14.22 0.01
CA GLU A 18 -5.49 -15.54 0.67
C GLU A 18 -4.21 -16.34 0.43
N LYS A 19 -3.64 -16.35 -0.78
CA LYS A 19 -2.37 -17.03 -1.07
C LYS A 19 -1.21 -16.49 -0.24
N ILE A 20 -1.09 -15.16 -0.15
CA ILE A 20 -0.03 -14.52 0.65
C ILE A 20 -0.21 -14.84 2.15
N LEU A 21 -1.44 -14.79 2.67
CA LEU A 21 -1.69 -15.10 4.08
C LEU A 21 -1.57 -16.61 4.39
N ALA A 22 -1.90 -17.49 3.44
CA ALA A 22 -1.62 -18.92 3.55
C ALA A 22 -0.11 -19.16 3.65
N HIS A 23 0.68 -18.53 2.77
CA HIS A 23 2.14 -18.58 2.81
C HIS A 23 2.69 -18.06 4.14
N ALA A 24 2.31 -16.85 4.55
CA ALA A 24 2.79 -16.22 5.77
C ALA A 24 2.40 -16.99 7.05
N SER A 25 1.28 -17.73 7.01
CA SER A 25 0.84 -18.59 8.12
C SER A 25 1.33 -20.04 8.01
N ARG A 26 2.15 -20.36 6.99
CA ARG A 26 2.66 -21.71 6.70
C ARG A 26 1.55 -22.75 6.54
N ARG A 27 0.45 -22.35 5.90
CA ARG A 27 -0.71 -23.19 5.59
C ARG A 27 -0.81 -23.40 4.08
N GLU A 28 -1.32 -24.55 3.67
CA GLU A 28 -1.60 -24.82 2.25
C GLU A 28 -2.76 -23.96 1.72
N GLN A 29 -3.72 -23.64 2.59
CA GLN A 29 -4.88 -22.82 2.26
C GLN A 29 -5.45 -22.11 3.50
N VAL A 30 -6.09 -20.98 3.25
CA VAL A 30 -6.89 -20.20 4.22
C VAL A 30 -8.16 -19.71 3.55
N ARG A 31 -9.13 -19.24 4.34
CA ARG A 31 -10.38 -18.64 3.85
C ARG A 31 -10.65 -17.33 4.55
N ALA A 32 -11.32 -16.42 3.84
CA ALA A 32 -11.87 -15.20 4.43
C ALA A 32 -12.59 -15.47 5.77
N GLY A 33 -12.30 -14.63 6.77
CA GLY A 33 -12.84 -14.73 8.12
C GLY A 33 -12.02 -15.57 9.10
N GLU A 34 -11.14 -16.47 8.62
CA GLU A 34 -10.22 -17.19 9.50
C GLU A 34 -9.23 -16.24 10.18
N ILE A 35 -8.85 -16.53 11.43
CA ILE A 35 -7.75 -15.84 12.11
C ILE A 35 -6.53 -16.75 12.06
N VAL A 36 -5.43 -16.23 11.50
CA VAL A 36 -4.17 -16.94 11.32
C VAL A 36 -3.01 -16.20 11.97
N SER A 37 -2.00 -16.92 12.43
CA SER A 37 -0.73 -16.35 12.90
C SER A 37 0.23 -16.27 11.72
N CYS A 38 0.58 -15.05 11.31
CA CYS A 38 1.42 -14.79 10.14
C CYS A 38 2.82 -14.37 10.56
N ASP A 39 3.83 -15.02 9.98
CA ASP A 39 5.20 -14.58 10.05
C ASP A 39 5.39 -13.34 9.19
N VAL A 40 6.01 -12.31 9.75
CA VAL A 40 6.25 -11.04 9.07
C VAL A 40 7.53 -11.13 8.25
N ASP A 41 7.46 -10.80 6.97
CA ASP A 41 8.62 -10.74 6.08
C ASP A 41 9.39 -9.43 6.23
N LEU A 42 8.68 -8.35 6.53
CA LEU A 42 9.25 -7.03 6.73
C LEU A 42 8.36 -6.17 7.64
N ALA A 43 8.99 -5.50 8.59
CA ALA A 43 8.37 -4.47 9.42
C ALA A 43 8.97 -3.11 9.08
N MET A 44 8.13 -2.18 8.61
CA MET A 44 8.52 -0.79 8.38
C MET A 44 7.99 0.10 9.50
N MET A 45 8.82 1.01 10.00
CA MET A 45 8.39 2.08 10.89
C MET A 45 9.03 3.41 10.49
N HIS A 46 8.49 4.51 11.02
CA HIS A 46 9.00 5.86 10.77
C HIS A 46 9.16 6.65 12.07
N ASP A 47 9.75 7.83 12.00
CA ASP A 47 10.00 8.73 13.13
C ASP A 47 8.76 9.02 14.01
N SER A 48 7.56 9.17 13.41
CA SER A 48 6.35 9.48 14.17
C SER A 48 5.74 8.30 14.94
N SER A 49 5.74 7.09 14.39
CA SER A 49 5.09 5.91 15.00
C SER A 49 6.05 4.80 15.41
N GLY A 50 7.35 4.97 15.14
CA GLY A 50 8.41 3.98 15.30
C GLY A 50 9.10 4.03 16.66
N PRO A 51 10.44 4.23 16.72
CA PRO A 51 11.23 4.08 17.95
C PRO A 51 10.69 4.82 19.18
N ARG A 52 10.21 6.05 19.02
CA ARG A 52 9.68 6.83 20.17
C ARG A 52 8.44 6.19 20.83
N ARG A 53 7.67 5.39 20.09
CA ARG A 53 6.44 4.74 20.58
C ARG A 53 6.66 3.27 20.93
N ILE A 54 7.62 2.62 20.28
CA ILE A 54 7.84 1.19 20.37
C ILE A 54 9.02 0.86 21.30
N GLY A 55 10.08 1.66 21.29
CA GLY A 55 11.27 1.47 22.14
C GLY A 55 10.92 1.28 23.62
N PRO A 56 10.14 2.19 24.24
CA PRO A 56 9.72 2.04 25.64
C PRO A 56 8.93 0.75 25.91
N LYS A 57 8.18 0.23 24.93
CA LYS A 57 7.42 -1.02 25.07
C LYS A 57 8.34 -2.23 25.06
N LEU A 58 9.36 -2.23 24.20
CA LEU A 58 10.37 -3.30 24.17
C LEU A 58 11.20 -3.31 25.46
N GLU A 59 11.56 -2.13 25.96
CA GLU A 59 12.24 -1.97 27.25
C GLU A 59 11.41 -2.49 28.42
N GLU A 60 10.11 -2.14 28.47
CA GLU A 60 9.17 -2.64 29.48
C GLU A 60 9.04 -4.16 29.45
N LEU A 61 9.02 -4.75 28.25
CA LEU A 61 8.99 -6.20 28.04
C LEU A 61 10.33 -6.89 28.34
N GLY A 62 11.43 -6.14 28.42
CA GLY A 62 12.78 -6.69 28.59
C GLY A 62 13.25 -7.53 27.41
N VAL A 63 12.79 -7.22 26.19
CA VAL A 63 13.13 -7.93 24.95
C VAL A 63 13.75 -6.98 23.93
N ASP A 64 14.53 -7.53 23.01
CA ASP A 64 15.02 -6.80 21.83
C ASP A 64 14.27 -7.24 20.56
N ILE A 65 14.63 -6.68 19.42
CA ILE A 65 14.04 -7.05 18.13
C ILE A 65 14.36 -8.50 17.74
N TRP A 66 13.38 -9.21 17.16
CA TRP A 66 13.48 -10.63 16.83
C TRP A 66 14.44 -10.91 15.67
N ASP A 67 14.42 -10.03 14.67
CA ASP A 67 15.22 -10.14 13.44
C ASP A 67 15.45 -8.75 12.86
N ALA A 68 16.69 -8.27 12.94
CA ALA A 68 17.08 -6.96 12.44
C ALA A 68 17.07 -6.88 10.91
N ASP A 69 17.29 -7.99 10.21
CA ASP A 69 17.33 -8.07 8.74
C ASP A 69 15.95 -7.95 8.10
N LYS A 70 14.90 -7.91 8.93
CA LYS A 70 13.50 -7.71 8.55
C LYS A 70 12.91 -6.39 9.07
N VAL A 71 13.73 -5.47 9.57
CA VAL A 71 13.27 -4.17 10.09
C VAL A 71 13.85 -3.02 9.27
N VAL A 72 12.97 -2.16 8.76
CA VAL A 72 13.35 -0.93 8.04
C VAL A 72 12.79 0.28 8.76
N ILE A 73 13.64 1.30 8.92
CA ILE A 73 13.24 2.60 9.46
C ILE A 73 13.46 3.67 8.39
N ILE A 74 12.43 4.47 8.12
CA ILE A 74 12.50 5.61 7.19
C ILE A 74 12.01 6.86 7.93
N THR A 75 12.75 7.97 7.86
CA THR A 75 12.33 9.22 8.51
C THR A 75 11.88 10.25 7.47
N ASP A 76 10.63 10.70 7.60
CA ASP A 76 9.99 11.59 6.63
C ASP A 76 8.98 12.58 7.25
N HIS A 77 8.48 12.34 8.48
CA HIS A 77 7.42 13.17 9.07
C HIS A 77 7.94 14.44 9.77
N PHE A 78 9.18 14.43 10.28
CA PHE A 78 9.77 15.56 11.02
C PHE A 78 10.99 16.19 10.30
N VAL A 79 11.08 16.05 8.98
CA VAL A 79 12.19 16.55 8.16
C VAL A 79 12.19 18.08 8.10
N GLY A 80 13.35 18.71 8.34
CA GLY A 80 13.48 20.17 8.29
C GLY A 80 12.86 20.94 9.47
N GLU A 81 12.14 20.25 10.37
CA GLU A 81 11.53 20.88 11.55
C GLU A 81 12.57 21.40 12.55
N THR A 82 12.27 22.57 13.12
CA THR A 82 13.16 23.32 14.03
C THR A 82 12.66 23.38 15.47
N ASP A 83 11.42 22.94 15.74
CA ASP A 83 10.93 22.87 17.12
C ASP A 83 11.63 21.76 17.91
N SER A 84 11.74 21.96 19.22
CA SER A 84 12.53 21.08 20.10
C SER A 84 12.02 19.65 20.13
N LEU A 85 10.70 19.43 20.04
CA LEU A 85 10.12 18.10 20.10
C LEU A 85 10.45 17.31 18.82
N SER A 86 10.28 17.92 17.65
CA SER A 86 10.59 17.28 16.37
C SER A 86 12.08 16.93 16.24
N VAL A 87 12.97 17.80 16.73
CA VAL A 87 14.42 17.51 16.78
C VAL A 87 14.71 16.31 17.68
N GLN A 88 14.15 16.27 18.89
CA GLN A 88 14.33 15.15 19.83
C GLN A 88 13.81 13.83 19.27
N ILE A 89 12.68 13.83 18.54
CA ILE A 89 12.13 12.63 17.90
C ILE A 89 13.10 12.06 16.85
N LYS A 90 13.72 12.92 16.04
CA LYS A 90 14.71 12.50 15.03
C LYS A 90 15.96 11.94 15.68
N GLU A 91 16.51 12.63 16.67
CA GLU A 91 17.70 12.20 17.42
C GLU A 91 17.45 10.84 18.07
N LEU A 92 16.34 10.68 18.78
CA LEU A 92 15.93 9.40 19.38
C LEU A 92 15.83 8.29 18.32
N THR A 93 15.21 8.59 17.18
CA THR A 93 15.05 7.60 16.09
C THR A 93 16.39 7.18 15.52
N ARG A 94 17.31 8.13 15.29
CA ARG A 94 18.67 7.86 14.81
C ARG A 94 19.47 7.05 15.83
N ASP A 95 19.44 7.45 17.09
CA ASP A 95 20.17 6.78 18.16
C ASP A 95 19.67 5.34 18.34
N TRP A 96 18.35 5.14 18.37
CA TRP A 96 17.74 3.81 18.48
C TRP A 96 18.12 2.91 17.31
N ALA A 97 18.12 3.45 16.07
CA ALA A 97 18.51 2.71 14.88
C ALA A 97 20.01 2.37 14.87
N SER A 98 20.87 3.30 15.29
CA SER A 98 22.33 3.12 15.29
C SER A 98 22.83 2.02 16.23
N GLN A 99 22.03 1.65 17.22
CA GLN A 99 22.34 0.59 18.19
C GLN A 99 22.10 -0.82 17.62
N ARG A 100 21.53 -0.94 16.42
CA ARG A 100 21.06 -2.21 15.85
C ARG A 100 21.51 -2.35 14.38
N PRO A 101 21.88 -3.56 13.94
CA PRO A 101 22.21 -3.81 12.53
C PRO A 101 20.92 -4.00 11.70
N LEU A 102 20.10 -2.96 11.58
CA LEU A 102 18.83 -3.03 10.85
C LEU A 102 19.05 -3.29 9.35
N ARG A 103 18.07 -3.93 8.70
CA ARG A 103 18.00 -4.11 7.24
C ARG A 103 18.21 -2.80 6.49
N GLY A 104 17.64 -1.72 7.01
CA GLY A 104 17.75 -0.40 6.42
C GLY A 104 17.36 0.72 7.39
N TYR A 105 18.17 1.78 7.40
CA TYR A 105 17.85 3.06 8.01
C TYR A 105 18.02 4.16 6.95
N HIS A 106 16.92 4.79 6.57
CA HIS A 106 16.88 5.82 5.52
C HIS A 106 16.46 7.15 6.12
N GLU A 107 17.44 8.00 6.39
CA GLU A 107 17.20 9.28 7.01
C GLU A 107 16.88 10.37 5.98
N ALA A 108 15.67 10.95 6.07
CA ALA A 108 15.24 12.13 5.30
C ALA A 108 15.42 12.01 3.77
N GLN A 109 15.22 10.80 3.22
CA GLN A 109 15.42 10.53 1.79
C GLN A 109 14.16 10.70 0.94
N GLY A 110 13.00 10.88 1.57
CA GLY A 110 11.69 10.95 0.91
C GLY A 110 10.62 10.27 1.75
N ILE A 111 9.39 10.27 1.24
CA ILE A 111 8.23 9.68 1.90
C ILE A 111 8.45 8.17 2.08
N CYS A 112 8.13 7.63 3.25
CA CYS A 112 8.37 6.23 3.62
C CYS A 112 7.87 5.22 2.58
N HIS A 113 6.64 5.37 2.09
CA HIS A 113 6.05 4.46 1.09
C HIS A 113 6.60 4.60 -0.33
N VAL A 114 7.41 5.65 -0.59
CA VAL A 114 8.16 5.83 -1.84
C VAL A 114 9.57 5.26 -1.68
N VAL A 115 10.25 5.61 -0.59
CA VAL A 115 11.61 5.13 -0.28
C VAL A 115 11.65 3.61 -0.10
N LEU A 116 10.65 3.02 0.56
CA LEU A 116 10.62 1.59 0.85
C LEU A 116 10.76 0.72 -0.41
N PRO A 117 9.92 0.87 -1.46
CA PRO A 117 10.13 0.14 -2.70
C PRO A 117 11.37 0.62 -3.48
N GLU A 118 11.71 1.91 -3.49
CA GLU A 118 12.87 2.43 -4.25
C GLU A 118 14.20 1.87 -3.73
N ARG A 119 14.24 1.49 -2.45
CA ARG A 119 15.39 0.84 -1.80
C ARG A 119 15.34 -0.69 -1.90
N GLY A 120 14.45 -1.24 -2.72
CA GLY A 120 14.41 -2.67 -3.03
C GLY A 120 13.97 -3.54 -1.86
N HIS A 121 13.15 -3.00 -0.95
CA HIS A 121 12.72 -3.74 0.24
C HIS A 121 11.49 -4.61 0.03
N LEU A 122 10.73 -4.40 -1.05
CA LEU A 122 9.51 -5.14 -1.36
C LEU A 122 9.73 -6.17 -2.48
N ARG A 123 9.01 -7.28 -2.38
CA ARG A 123 8.95 -8.36 -3.38
C ARG A 123 7.53 -8.95 -3.39
N PRO A 124 7.01 -9.39 -4.55
CA PRO A 124 5.74 -10.10 -4.61
C PRO A 124 5.70 -11.25 -3.61
N GLY A 125 4.53 -11.49 -3.01
CA GLY A 125 4.35 -12.56 -2.04
C GLY A 125 4.67 -12.22 -0.59
N MET A 126 5.34 -11.10 -0.33
CA MET A 126 5.68 -10.72 1.04
C MET A 126 4.44 -10.33 1.85
N PHE A 127 4.40 -10.77 3.12
CA PHE A 127 3.52 -10.23 4.14
C PHE A 127 4.26 -9.17 4.96
N VAL A 128 3.86 -7.91 4.79
CA VAL A 128 4.56 -6.74 5.31
C VAL A 128 3.65 -5.96 6.24
N VAL A 129 4.20 -5.46 7.34
CA VAL A 129 3.48 -4.56 8.25
C VAL A 129 4.17 -3.21 8.35
N GLY A 130 3.39 -2.15 8.48
CA GLY A 130 3.93 -0.80 8.62
C GLY A 130 3.29 -0.02 9.76
N GLY A 131 4.06 0.85 10.40
CA GLY A 131 3.58 1.77 11.44
C GLY A 131 2.75 2.97 10.93
N ASP A 132 2.28 2.92 9.68
CA ASP A 132 1.54 3.99 9.00
C ASP A 132 0.27 3.44 8.33
N SER A 133 -0.80 4.23 8.29
CA SER A 133 -2.08 3.83 7.68
C SER A 133 -1.96 3.48 6.20
N HIS A 134 -1.15 4.22 5.44
CA HIS A 134 -0.99 4.09 4.00
C HIS A 134 0.07 3.06 3.60
N SER A 135 0.50 2.22 4.56
CA SER A 135 1.32 1.03 4.31
C SER A 135 0.71 0.10 3.25
N THR A 136 -0.60 0.19 3.01
CA THR A 136 -1.28 -0.49 1.90
C THR A 136 -0.62 -0.24 0.53
N THR A 137 0.14 0.84 0.35
CA THR A 137 0.93 1.14 -0.85
C THR A 137 1.77 -0.05 -1.34
N GLY A 138 2.32 -0.85 -0.41
CA GLY A 138 3.16 -2.00 -0.77
C GLY A 138 2.44 -3.04 -1.62
N GLY A 139 1.11 -3.09 -1.61
CA GLY A 139 0.36 -4.04 -2.43
C GLY A 139 0.35 -3.74 -3.92
N ALA A 140 0.82 -2.56 -4.36
CA ALA A 140 1.12 -2.32 -5.78
C ALA A 140 2.22 -3.25 -6.32
N PHE A 141 3.03 -3.84 -5.43
CA PHE A 141 4.13 -4.76 -5.74
C PHE A 141 3.76 -6.23 -5.56
N GLY A 142 2.47 -6.56 -5.44
CA GLY A 142 2.01 -7.93 -5.16
C GLY A 142 2.29 -8.39 -3.72
N CYS A 143 2.50 -7.46 -2.78
CA CYS A 143 2.62 -7.75 -1.36
C CYS A 143 1.26 -7.68 -0.66
N PHE A 144 1.07 -8.42 0.42
CA PHE A 144 0.06 -8.06 1.41
C PHE A 144 0.71 -7.11 2.42
N MET A 145 0.49 -5.80 2.28
CA MET A 145 1.01 -4.80 3.21
C MET A 145 -0.11 -4.06 3.94
N THR A 146 -0.03 -3.94 5.26
CA THR A 146 -1.05 -3.29 6.10
C THR A 146 -0.45 -2.39 7.16
N GLY A 147 -1.15 -1.30 7.49
CA GLY A 147 -0.88 -0.49 8.67
C GLY A 147 -1.25 -1.23 9.97
N ILE A 148 -0.44 -1.07 11.01
CA ILE A 148 -0.67 -1.58 12.36
C ILE A 148 -0.29 -0.54 13.42
N GLY A 149 -0.84 -0.66 14.63
CA GLY A 149 -0.56 0.26 15.73
C GLY A 149 0.77 -0.02 16.43
N ALA A 150 1.24 0.92 17.25
CA ALA A 150 2.51 0.77 17.98
C ALA A 150 2.55 -0.43 18.94
N THR A 151 1.41 -0.85 19.50
CA THR A 151 1.34 -2.06 20.34
C THR A 151 1.53 -3.32 19.52
N ASP A 152 0.85 -3.43 18.37
CA ASP A 152 1.01 -4.57 17.46
C ASP A 152 2.44 -4.62 16.90
N MET A 153 2.99 -3.44 16.53
CA MET A 153 4.37 -3.36 16.05
C MET A 153 5.37 -3.77 17.12
N ALA A 154 5.17 -3.42 18.39
CA ALA A 154 6.02 -3.93 19.48
C ALA A 154 5.94 -5.46 19.58
N GLY A 155 4.74 -6.05 19.41
CA GLY A 155 4.55 -7.50 19.36
C GLY A 155 5.27 -8.15 18.17
N VAL A 156 5.19 -7.55 16.99
CA VAL A 156 5.91 -7.99 15.78
C VAL A 156 7.42 -7.90 15.99
N LEU A 157 7.92 -6.78 16.51
CA LEU A 157 9.35 -6.64 16.78
C LEU A 157 9.83 -7.64 17.83
N ALA A 158 9.01 -8.00 18.82
CA ALA A 158 9.38 -8.97 19.83
C ALA A 158 9.33 -10.44 19.33
N THR A 159 8.46 -10.76 18.37
CA THR A 159 8.13 -12.16 18.04
C THR A 159 8.28 -12.56 16.57
N GLY A 160 8.34 -11.59 15.66
CA GLY A 160 8.29 -11.79 14.22
C GLY A 160 6.93 -12.21 13.68
N ASN A 161 5.88 -12.19 14.51
CA ASN A 161 4.57 -12.74 14.16
C ASN A 161 3.42 -11.78 14.54
N ILE A 162 2.31 -11.87 13.82
CA ILE A 162 1.06 -11.15 14.13
C ILE A 162 -0.16 -11.98 13.74
N TRP A 163 -1.26 -11.78 14.47
CA TRP A 163 -2.53 -12.40 14.13
C TRP A 163 -3.25 -11.56 13.07
N MET A 164 -3.67 -12.21 11.99
CA MET A 164 -4.42 -11.58 10.90
C MET A 164 -5.73 -12.32 10.70
N ARG A 165 -6.83 -11.56 10.67
CA ARG A 165 -8.08 -12.08 10.11
C ARG A 165 -7.98 -11.99 8.59
N VAL A 166 -8.07 -13.12 7.91
CA VAL A 166 -8.05 -13.20 6.45
C VAL A 166 -9.20 -12.34 5.92
N PRO A 167 -8.94 -11.30 5.13
CA PRO A 167 -9.98 -10.40 4.65
C PRO A 167 -10.79 -11.05 3.54
N GLU A 168 -12.05 -10.66 3.41
CA GLU A 168 -12.80 -10.86 2.16
C GLU A 168 -12.16 -10.03 1.04
N THR A 169 -12.46 -10.33 -0.23
CA THR A 169 -11.91 -9.56 -1.36
C THR A 169 -13.00 -8.76 -2.07
N LEU A 170 -12.75 -7.46 -2.23
CA LEU A 170 -13.43 -6.58 -3.17
C LEU A 170 -12.58 -6.51 -4.44
N ARG A 171 -13.08 -7.05 -5.55
CA ARG A 171 -12.44 -6.92 -6.84
C ARG A 171 -12.87 -5.61 -7.52
N VAL A 172 -11.91 -4.77 -7.85
CA VAL A 172 -12.12 -3.57 -8.67
C VAL A 172 -11.52 -3.85 -10.05
N ARG A 173 -12.37 -4.14 -11.03
CA ARG A 173 -11.94 -4.40 -12.41
C ARG A 173 -12.04 -3.12 -13.24
N VAL A 174 -10.91 -2.66 -13.76
CA VAL A 174 -10.82 -1.46 -14.61
C VAL A 174 -10.61 -1.90 -16.06
N ASP A 175 -11.63 -1.71 -16.88
CA ASP A 175 -11.66 -2.12 -18.29
C ASP A 175 -11.36 -0.92 -19.20
N GLY A 176 -10.50 -1.10 -20.21
CA GLY A 176 -10.04 -0.03 -21.09
C GLY A 176 -8.85 0.75 -20.54
N VAL A 177 -8.42 1.80 -21.25
CA VAL A 177 -7.30 2.68 -20.86
C VAL A 177 -7.85 4.03 -20.45
N LEU A 178 -7.27 4.63 -19.39
CA LEU A 178 -7.70 5.94 -18.89
C LEU A 178 -7.59 7.03 -19.96
N GLY A 179 -8.62 7.87 -20.01
CA GLY A 179 -8.67 9.03 -20.90
C GLY A 179 -7.61 10.10 -20.58
N LYS A 180 -7.46 11.05 -21.50
CA LYS A 180 -6.53 12.17 -21.30
C LYS A 180 -6.92 12.98 -20.06
N GLY A 181 -5.96 13.20 -19.17
CA GLY A 181 -6.15 13.99 -17.94
C GLY A 181 -6.83 13.21 -16.81
N VAL A 182 -7.01 11.90 -16.98
CA VAL A 182 -7.52 10.97 -15.96
C VAL A 182 -6.36 10.12 -15.46
N ALA A 183 -6.27 9.95 -14.14
CA ALA A 183 -5.25 9.19 -13.43
C ALA A 183 -5.89 8.19 -12.46
N ALA A 184 -5.09 7.29 -11.86
CA ALA A 184 -5.54 6.37 -10.82
C ALA A 184 -6.13 7.09 -9.60
N LYS A 185 -5.73 8.36 -9.38
CA LYS A 185 -6.37 9.22 -8.39
C LYS A 185 -7.88 9.34 -8.63
N ASP A 186 -8.30 9.49 -9.88
CA ASP A 186 -9.70 9.63 -10.25
C ASP A 186 -10.49 8.34 -10.01
N ILE A 187 -9.86 7.17 -10.21
CA ILE A 187 -10.46 5.87 -9.90
C ILE A 187 -10.79 5.78 -8.40
N ILE A 188 -9.84 6.12 -7.54
CA ILE A 188 -10.04 6.06 -6.10
C ILE A 188 -11.09 7.07 -5.64
N LEU A 189 -11.05 8.32 -6.15
CA LEU A 189 -12.04 9.32 -5.81
C LEU A 189 -13.44 8.89 -6.25
N PHE A 190 -13.57 8.29 -7.44
CA PHE A 190 -14.80 7.68 -7.90
C PHE A 190 -15.29 6.56 -6.98
N LEU A 191 -14.39 5.70 -6.47
CA LEU A 191 -14.75 4.67 -5.50
C LEU A 191 -15.19 5.27 -4.16
N CYS A 192 -14.48 6.26 -3.63
CA CYS A 192 -14.88 6.97 -2.41
C CYS A 192 -16.28 7.58 -2.52
N HIS A 193 -16.64 8.13 -3.69
CA HIS A 193 -18.00 8.59 -3.96
C HIS A 193 -19.00 7.43 -4.03
N SER A 194 -18.66 6.38 -4.77
CA SER A 194 -19.61 5.31 -5.14
C SER A 194 -19.93 4.34 -4.01
N ILE A 195 -18.96 4.07 -3.14
CA ILE A 195 -19.11 3.10 -2.03
C ILE A 195 -18.88 3.71 -0.65
N GLY A 196 -18.55 5.00 -0.58
CA GLY A 196 -18.25 5.70 0.66
C GLY A 196 -16.84 5.43 1.18
N ILE A 197 -16.42 6.22 2.17
CA ILE A 197 -15.27 5.88 3.00
C ILE A 197 -15.65 4.65 3.82
N ASN A 198 -14.73 3.71 3.97
CA ASN A 198 -15.00 2.39 4.57
C ASN A 198 -15.96 1.47 3.79
N GLY A 199 -16.28 1.77 2.53
CA GLY A 199 -17.10 0.90 1.67
C GLY A 199 -16.53 -0.51 1.40
N ALA A 200 -15.24 -0.71 1.69
CA ALA A 200 -14.50 -1.96 1.62
C ALA A 200 -13.94 -2.37 3.01
N SER A 201 -14.65 -2.01 4.09
CA SER A 201 -14.19 -2.26 5.47
C SER A 201 -13.74 -3.71 5.69
N TYR A 202 -12.49 -3.88 6.14
CA TYR A 202 -11.84 -5.17 6.39
C TYR A 202 -11.77 -6.12 5.17
N MET A 203 -11.88 -5.59 3.96
CA MET A 203 -11.64 -6.34 2.72
C MET A 203 -10.22 -6.07 2.20
N ALA A 204 -9.70 -6.94 1.33
CA ALA A 204 -8.63 -6.61 0.41
C ALA A 204 -9.25 -5.98 -0.84
N ALA A 205 -8.80 -4.79 -1.24
CA ALA A 205 -9.17 -4.19 -2.52
C ALA A 205 -8.21 -4.71 -3.59
N GLU A 206 -8.66 -5.67 -4.40
CA GLU A 206 -7.88 -6.28 -5.48
C GLU A 206 -8.16 -5.55 -6.80
N TYR A 207 -7.17 -4.82 -7.33
CA TYR A 207 -7.31 -4.07 -8.57
C TYR A 207 -6.86 -4.92 -9.76
N THR A 208 -7.74 -5.05 -10.75
CA THR A 208 -7.57 -5.94 -11.92
C THR A 208 -8.03 -5.26 -13.20
N GLY A 209 -7.89 -5.96 -14.34
CA GLY A 209 -8.40 -5.51 -15.63
C GLY A 209 -7.36 -4.76 -16.47
N SER A 210 -7.68 -4.63 -17.76
CA SER A 210 -6.76 -4.08 -18.77
C SER A 210 -6.26 -2.67 -18.44
N GLY A 211 -7.04 -1.85 -17.75
CA GLY A 211 -6.64 -0.51 -17.33
C GLY A 211 -5.54 -0.54 -16.27
N VAL A 212 -5.64 -1.45 -15.30
CA VAL A 212 -4.60 -1.64 -14.28
C VAL A 212 -3.32 -2.22 -14.89
N THR A 213 -3.45 -3.18 -15.81
CA THR A 213 -2.29 -3.72 -16.53
C THR A 213 -1.56 -2.64 -17.33
N ALA A 214 -2.29 -1.70 -17.96
CA ALA A 214 -1.71 -0.59 -18.72
C ALA A 214 -1.07 0.52 -17.86
N MET A 215 -1.34 0.55 -16.55
CA MET A 215 -0.78 1.55 -15.64
C MET A 215 0.71 1.33 -15.38
N ALA A 216 1.44 2.44 -15.32
CA ALA A 216 2.78 2.47 -14.71
C ALA A 216 2.69 2.14 -13.21
N MET A 217 3.82 1.75 -12.61
CA MET A 217 3.87 1.41 -11.18
C MET A 217 3.41 2.57 -10.28
N ASP A 218 3.74 3.81 -10.64
CA ASP A 218 3.38 5.00 -9.85
C ASP A 218 1.86 5.14 -9.70
N GLU A 219 1.10 4.81 -10.75
CA GLU A 219 -0.37 4.82 -10.74
C GLU A 219 -0.94 3.66 -9.90
N ARG A 220 -0.33 2.46 -9.99
CA ARG A 220 -0.70 1.30 -9.15
C ARG A 220 -0.45 1.59 -7.68
N MET A 221 0.62 2.31 -7.35
CA MET A 221 0.91 2.79 -6.00
C MET A 221 -0.18 3.74 -5.49
N VAL A 222 -0.77 4.60 -6.33
CA VAL A 222 -1.91 5.44 -5.93
C VAL A 222 -3.11 4.57 -5.55
N LEU A 223 -3.45 3.56 -6.36
CA LEU A 223 -4.58 2.66 -6.07
C LEU A 223 -4.39 1.93 -4.73
N ALA A 224 -3.20 1.36 -4.53
CA ALA A 224 -2.87 0.60 -3.32
C ALA A 224 -2.80 1.51 -2.07
N ASN A 225 -2.17 2.68 -2.21
CA ASN A 225 -2.02 3.66 -1.14
C ASN A 225 -3.40 4.10 -0.61
N MET A 226 -4.32 4.46 -1.50
CA MET A 226 -5.60 5.00 -1.08
C MET A 226 -6.69 3.94 -0.82
N ALA A 227 -6.33 2.66 -0.79
CA ALA A 227 -7.26 1.61 -0.40
C ALA A 227 -7.73 1.78 1.07
N VAL A 228 -6.91 2.43 1.91
CA VAL A 228 -7.25 2.70 3.31
C VAL A 228 -8.42 3.69 3.47
N GLU A 229 -8.60 4.64 2.55
CA GLU A 229 -9.77 5.54 2.52
C GLU A 229 -11.07 4.76 2.30
N LEU A 230 -11.01 3.66 1.54
CA LEU A 230 -12.12 2.72 1.39
C LEU A 230 -12.28 1.79 2.60
N GLY A 231 -11.45 1.94 3.64
CA GLY A 231 -11.40 1.07 4.82
C GLY A 231 -10.86 -0.34 4.54
N ALA A 232 -10.24 -0.54 3.37
CA ALA A 232 -9.65 -1.82 3.01
C ALA A 232 -8.45 -2.11 3.91
N LYS A 233 -8.25 -3.39 4.23
CA LYS A 233 -7.12 -3.88 5.00
C LYS A 233 -5.81 -3.78 4.21
N CYS A 234 -5.89 -3.97 2.90
CA CYS A 234 -4.84 -3.68 1.93
C CYS A 234 -5.45 -3.35 0.56
N GLY A 235 -4.70 -2.65 -0.28
CA GLY A 235 -4.96 -2.55 -1.70
C GLY A 235 -3.88 -3.33 -2.45
N ILE A 236 -4.25 -4.21 -3.38
CA ILE A 236 -3.31 -5.16 -3.98
C ILE A 236 -3.49 -5.27 -5.49
N VAL A 237 -2.35 -5.36 -6.19
CA VAL A 237 -2.25 -5.61 -7.62
C VAL A 237 -1.34 -6.82 -7.80
N ALA A 238 -1.78 -7.82 -8.57
CA ALA A 238 -0.93 -8.95 -8.89
C ALA A 238 0.30 -8.49 -9.68
N ALA A 239 1.47 -9.03 -9.35
CA ALA A 239 2.72 -8.64 -9.99
C ALA A 239 2.74 -9.10 -11.45
N ASP A 240 3.20 -8.22 -12.34
CA ASP A 240 3.38 -8.51 -13.77
C ASP A 240 4.75 -7.97 -14.26
N ASP A 241 4.97 -7.95 -15.57
CA ASP A 241 6.23 -7.47 -16.14
C ASP A 241 6.52 -5.99 -15.81
N THR A 242 5.50 -5.16 -15.59
CA THR A 242 5.69 -3.77 -15.13
C THR A 242 6.28 -3.77 -13.72
N THR A 243 5.76 -4.64 -12.83
CA THR A 243 6.32 -4.84 -11.48
C THR A 243 7.74 -5.38 -11.54
N ARG A 244 8.01 -6.39 -12.38
CA ARG A 244 9.34 -6.98 -12.60
C ARG A 244 10.37 -5.93 -13.00
N GLN A 245 10.06 -5.14 -14.02
CA GLN A 245 10.99 -4.14 -14.58
C GLN A 245 11.30 -3.06 -13.56
N TRP A 246 10.29 -2.61 -12.82
CA TRP A 246 10.48 -1.59 -11.78
C TRP A 246 11.35 -2.12 -10.64
N LEU A 247 11.08 -3.33 -10.14
CA LEU A 247 11.87 -3.95 -9.08
C LEU A 247 13.31 -4.22 -9.52
N ALA A 248 13.53 -4.66 -10.76
CA ALA A 248 14.87 -4.84 -11.32
C ALA A 248 15.65 -3.51 -11.36
N ALA A 249 14.99 -2.40 -11.71
CA ALA A 249 15.59 -1.06 -11.67
C ALA A 249 15.94 -0.62 -10.24
N ALA A 250 15.21 -1.11 -9.24
CA ALA A 250 15.51 -0.94 -7.81
C ALA A 250 16.52 -1.98 -7.27
N GLY A 251 17.12 -2.82 -8.13
CA GLY A 251 18.11 -3.84 -7.75
C GLY A 251 17.51 -5.13 -7.17
N VAL A 252 16.24 -5.39 -7.43
CA VAL A 252 15.51 -6.57 -6.95
C VAL A 252 15.14 -7.48 -8.10
N GLU A 253 15.77 -8.66 -8.14
CA GLU A 253 15.38 -9.74 -9.05
C GLU A 253 14.17 -10.49 -8.50
N VAL A 254 13.19 -10.77 -9.37
CA VAL A 254 11.98 -11.53 -9.04
C VAL A 254 11.82 -12.66 -10.04
N ASN A 255 11.76 -13.90 -9.57
CA ASN A 255 11.73 -15.09 -10.45
C ASN A 255 10.43 -15.91 -10.30
N ASP A 256 9.60 -15.55 -9.34
CA ASP A 256 8.46 -16.31 -8.81
C ASP A 256 7.13 -15.53 -8.91
N MET A 257 7.03 -14.53 -9.80
CA MET A 257 5.80 -13.72 -9.93
C MET A 257 4.56 -14.55 -10.26
N ASP A 258 4.72 -15.65 -10.98
CA ASP A 258 3.62 -16.54 -11.38
C ASP A 258 3.02 -17.28 -10.17
N ASP A 259 3.79 -17.45 -9.08
CA ASP A 259 3.30 -18.03 -7.82
C ASP A 259 2.37 -17.05 -7.07
N TRP A 260 2.49 -15.75 -7.38
CA TRP A 260 1.79 -14.64 -6.72
C TRP A 260 0.67 -14.06 -7.59
N GLN A 261 -0.11 -14.95 -8.20
CA GLN A 261 -1.34 -14.63 -8.93
C GLN A 261 -2.55 -15.19 -8.16
N GLY A 262 -3.66 -14.45 -8.10
CA GLY A 262 -4.93 -15.01 -7.61
C GLY A 262 -5.50 -16.06 -8.55
N ASP A 263 -6.24 -17.04 -8.02
CA ASP A 263 -6.95 -18.01 -8.86
C ASP A 263 -8.17 -17.34 -9.52
N GLY A 264 -8.40 -17.63 -10.81
CA GLY A 264 -9.45 -16.98 -11.60
C GLY A 264 -10.87 -17.26 -11.09
N ASP A 265 -11.08 -18.40 -10.43
CA ASP A 265 -12.34 -18.84 -9.82
C ASP A 265 -12.39 -18.65 -8.30
N ALA A 266 -11.41 -17.93 -7.72
CA ALA A 266 -11.39 -17.63 -6.29
C ALA A 266 -12.64 -16.86 -5.84
N GLY A 267 -13.12 -17.19 -4.64
CA GLY A 267 -14.30 -16.55 -4.06
C GLY A 267 -14.04 -15.09 -3.69
N ILE A 268 -14.73 -14.16 -4.34
CA ILE A 268 -14.74 -12.73 -4.00
C ILE A 268 -16.07 -12.35 -3.36
N ALA A 269 -16.05 -11.40 -2.42
CA ALA A 269 -17.27 -10.93 -1.75
C ALA A 269 -18.06 -9.95 -2.61
N ARG A 270 -17.36 -9.13 -3.40
CA ARG A 270 -17.98 -8.12 -4.26
C ARG A 270 -17.06 -7.81 -5.45
N GLU A 271 -17.67 -7.48 -6.58
CA GLU A 271 -16.99 -6.92 -7.75
C GLU A 271 -17.55 -5.53 -8.09
N ILE A 272 -16.68 -4.61 -8.46
CA ILE A 272 -17.00 -3.31 -9.06
C ILE A 272 -16.26 -3.23 -10.39
N VAL A 273 -16.98 -2.95 -11.46
CA VAL A 273 -16.41 -2.76 -12.80
C VAL A 273 -16.43 -1.28 -13.14
N ILE A 274 -15.28 -0.76 -13.59
CA ILE A 274 -15.09 0.63 -14.01
C ILE A 274 -14.69 0.61 -15.48
N ASP A 275 -15.44 1.32 -16.33
CA ASP A 275 -14.99 1.65 -17.68
C ASP A 275 -14.05 2.85 -17.63
N ALA A 276 -12.77 2.61 -17.91
CA ALA A 276 -11.73 3.63 -17.89
C ALA A 276 -11.93 4.71 -18.96
N GLY A 277 -12.65 4.40 -20.04
CA GLY A 277 -12.97 5.34 -21.12
C GLY A 277 -14.10 6.30 -20.77
N GLU A 278 -14.98 5.93 -19.84
CA GLU A 278 -16.08 6.77 -19.36
C GLU A 278 -15.73 7.59 -18.11
N LEU A 279 -14.69 7.20 -17.38
CA LEU A 279 -14.23 7.94 -16.20
C LEU A 279 -13.68 9.32 -16.60
N THR A 280 -14.19 10.37 -15.96
CA THR A 280 -13.72 11.75 -16.12
C THR A 280 -12.87 12.19 -14.93
N PRO A 281 -12.10 13.29 -15.02
CA PRO A 281 -11.32 13.80 -13.90
C PRO A 281 -12.22 14.11 -12.69
N GLN A 282 -11.82 13.68 -11.51
CA GLN A 282 -12.55 13.79 -10.25
C GLN A 282 -11.88 14.79 -9.30
N VAL A 283 -12.67 15.41 -8.44
CA VAL A 283 -12.18 16.22 -7.32
C VAL A 283 -13.02 15.94 -6.08
N ALA A 284 -12.36 15.79 -4.93
CA ALA A 284 -13.02 15.68 -3.63
C ALA A 284 -13.28 17.06 -3.04
N ALA A 285 -14.55 17.43 -2.87
CA ALA A 285 -14.90 18.65 -2.16
C ALA A 285 -14.71 18.51 -0.63
N PRO A 286 -14.52 19.61 0.11
CA PRO A 286 -14.47 19.56 1.56
C PRO A 286 -15.76 18.97 2.17
N HIS A 287 -15.71 18.28 3.30
CA HIS A 287 -14.55 17.96 4.13
C HIS A 287 -14.15 16.46 4.07
N SER A 288 -14.61 15.73 3.05
CA SER A 288 -14.46 14.28 2.97
C SER A 288 -14.17 13.82 1.53
N PRO A 289 -13.30 12.81 1.33
CA PRO A 289 -13.15 12.14 0.04
C PRO A 289 -14.46 11.58 -0.53
N GLU A 290 -15.48 11.30 0.29
CA GLU A 290 -16.81 10.88 -0.20
C GLU A 290 -17.49 11.94 -1.06
N ASN A 291 -17.15 13.21 -0.86
CA ASN A 291 -17.67 14.33 -1.65
C ASN A 291 -16.93 14.47 -3.00
N SER A 292 -16.42 13.35 -3.51
CA SER A 292 -15.82 13.29 -4.84
C SER A 292 -16.88 13.36 -5.91
N ALA A 293 -16.59 14.11 -6.97
CA ALA A 293 -17.44 14.20 -8.13
C ALA A 293 -16.62 14.62 -9.36
N PRO A 294 -17.17 14.50 -10.59
CA PRO A 294 -16.55 15.06 -11.79
C PRO A 294 -16.17 16.53 -11.59
N VAL A 295 -14.95 16.89 -12.01
CA VAL A 295 -14.36 18.21 -11.76
C VAL A 295 -15.23 19.36 -12.26
N ASP A 296 -16.00 19.15 -13.34
CA ASP A 296 -16.87 20.14 -13.95
C ASP A 296 -17.99 20.63 -13.01
N ILE A 297 -18.40 19.81 -12.04
CA ILE A 297 -19.40 20.20 -11.02
C ILE A 297 -18.87 21.33 -10.13
N HIS A 298 -17.55 21.43 -9.99
CA HIS A 298 -16.87 22.43 -9.18
C HIS A 298 -16.24 23.56 -10.01
N ALA A 299 -16.61 23.67 -11.30
CA ALA A 299 -16.12 24.72 -12.17
C ALA A 299 -16.39 26.13 -11.59
N GLY A 300 -15.39 27.00 -11.66
CA GLY A 300 -15.47 28.36 -11.12
C GLY A 300 -15.19 28.48 -9.61
N THR A 301 -14.87 27.38 -8.92
CA THR A 301 -14.42 27.45 -7.52
C THR A 301 -13.09 28.19 -7.43
N ALA A 302 -13.03 29.27 -6.63
CA ALA A 302 -11.81 30.04 -6.45
C ALA A 302 -10.75 29.23 -5.68
N THR A 303 -9.58 29.07 -6.28
CA THR A 303 -8.40 28.49 -5.64
C THR A 303 -7.51 29.61 -5.12
N HIS A 304 -7.04 29.52 -3.88
CA HIS A 304 -6.11 30.49 -3.28
C HIS A 304 -4.74 29.88 -2.98
N GLN A 305 -4.65 28.55 -3.07
CA GLN A 305 -3.42 27.79 -2.88
C GLN A 305 -3.60 26.45 -3.58
N ALA A 306 -2.57 26.00 -4.29
CA ALA A 306 -2.46 24.65 -4.81
C ALA A 306 -1.22 23.97 -4.23
N TYR A 307 -1.37 22.72 -3.81
CA TYR A 307 -0.28 21.91 -3.28
C TYR A 307 -0.08 20.68 -4.15
N ILE A 308 1.17 20.44 -4.56
CA ILE A 308 1.58 19.34 -5.43
C ILE A 308 2.73 18.64 -4.72
N GLY A 309 2.60 17.32 -4.55
CA GLY A 309 3.59 16.51 -3.85
C GLY A 309 3.05 15.95 -2.53
N ALA A 310 2.42 14.77 -2.57
CA ALA A 310 2.09 13.98 -1.39
C ALA A 310 2.44 12.50 -1.63
N CYS A 311 2.21 11.61 -0.66
CA CYS A 311 2.43 10.16 -0.85
C CYS A 311 1.69 9.58 -2.06
N THR A 312 0.61 10.24 -2.51
CA THR A 312 -0.22 9.91 -3.68
C THR A 312 0.04 10.75 -4.92
N GLY A 313 1.04 11.65 -4.92
CA GLY A 313 1.21 12.62 -6.01
C GLY A 313 2.55 13.37 -6.02
N ALA A 314 3.64 12.72 -5.62
CA ALA A 314 4.99 13.32 -5.51
C ALA A 314 6.04 12.63 -6.40
N ARG A 315 5.63 11.72 -7.28
CA ARG A 315 6.55 10.95 -8.13
C ARG A 315 6.82 11.70 -9.44
N LEU A 316 7.80 11.22 -10.20
CA LEU A 316 8.23 11.89 -11.42
C LEU A 316 7.11 11.99 -12.45
N ASP A 317 6.26 10.97 -12.56
CA ASP A 317 5.14 10.99 -13.49
C ASP A 317 4.06 12.00 -13.06
N ASP A 318 3.84 12.20 -11.76
CA ASP A 318 2.97 13.26 -11.23
C ASP A 318 3.47 14.65 -11.64
N LEU A 319 4.77 14.90 -11.44
CA LEU A 319 5.41 16.17 -11.81
C LEU A 319 5.39 16.39 -13.33
N ARG A 320 5.53 15.33 -14.14
CA ARG A 320 5.38 15.41 -15.60
C ARG A 320 3.94 15.75 -16.01
N MET A 321 2.93 15.19 -15.35
CA MET A 321 1.53 15.55 -15.59
C MET A 321 1.30 17.03 -15.31
N VAL A 322 1.75 17.51 -14.16
CA VAL A 322 1.68 18.93 -13.77
C VAL A 322 2.39 19.81 -14.79
N ALA A 323 3.65 19.48 -15.13
CA ALA A 323 4.46 20.25 -16.07
C ALA A 323 3.76 20.38 -17.43
N ARG A 324 3.09 19.33 -17.93
CA ARG A 324 2.32 19.39 -19.18
C ARG A 324 1.12 20.33 -19.10
N VAL A 325 0.49 20.46 -17.94
CA VAL A 325 -0.66 21.34 -17.74
C VAL A 325 -0.22 22.81 -17.66
N ILE A 326 0.90 23.08 -16.97
CA ILE A 326 1.37 24.45 -16.72
C ILE A 326 2.38 24.96 -17.77
N ASP A 327 2.73 24.16 -18.77
CA ASP A 327 3.69 24.57 -19.80
C ASP A 327 3.22 25.82 -20.54
N GLY A 328 4.12 26.82 -20.61
CA GLY A 328 3.82 28.14 -21.14
C GLY A 328 2.82 28.98 -20.32
N GLN A 329 2.35 28.49 -19.17
CA GLN A 329 1.43 29.19 -18.28
C GLN A 329 2.19 29.87 -17.13
N ARG A 330 1.52 30.81 -16.46
CA ARG A 330 1.94 31.37 -15.18
C ARG A 330 0.88 31.07 -14.14
N VAL A 331 1.29 30.88 -12.90
CA VAL A 331 0.36 30.83 -11.77
C VAL A 331 -0.42 32.14 -11.75
N ALA A 332 -1.73 32.04 -11.56
CA ALA A 332 -2.62 33.19 -11.55
C ALA A 332 -2.33 34.10 -10.34
N ASP A 333 -2.51 35.42 -10.51
CA ASP A 333 -2.35 36.36 -9.40
C ASP A 333 -3.34 36.01 -8.26
N GLY A 334 -2.81 35.81 -7.06
CA GLY A 334 -3.60 35.45 -5.87
C GLY A 334 -3.73 33.95 -5.58
N VAL A 335 -3.00 33.10 -6.33
CA VAL A 335 -2.82 31.65 -6.09
C VAL A 335 -1.41 31.34 -5.59
#